data_AF-A0A1G4Q6F9-F1
#
_entry.id   AF-A0A1G4Q6F9-F1
#
_cell.length_a   1.000
_cell.length_b   1.000
_cell.length_c   1.000
_cell.angle_alpha   90.00
_cell.angle_beta   90.00
_cell.angle_gamma   90.00
#
_symmetry.space_group_name_H-M   'P 1'
#
loop_
_entity.id
_entity.type
_entity.pdbx_description
1 polymer ?
#
loop_
_entity_poly.entity_id
_entity_poly.type
_entity_poly.pdbx_seq_one_letter_code
_entity_poly.pdbx_strand_id
1 'polypeptide(L)'
;MWQIPDGEKKLITKEEIFAHYNDLKNSLKTNIKKKIFYKVESIRILKEIKDNEYYKLDGYKSFDAFIKDYKLARTQVYIYLKLAKALQAGILNEDYIIENGINDSLDLIEGQETSIVKKSKQNPIKPLRFQLKTQESCDFYKKNAKFTSFMMHEVFENQKDLINKLLKKYKRLKG
;
A
#
# COMPACT_ATOMS: atom_id res chain seq x y z
N MET A 1 -21.54 -28.17 -6.33
CA MET A 1 -21.58 -28.03 -7.80
C MET A 1 -23.01 -27.66 -8.15
N TRP A 2 -23.26 -26.48 -8.72
CA TRP A 2 -24.62 -26.13 -9.15
C TRP A 2 -24.96 -27.00 -10.37
N GLN A 3 -25.86 -27.95 -10.20
CA GLN A 3 -26.42 -28.72 -11.31
C GLN A 3 -27.50 -27.86 -11.97
N ILE A 4 -27.33 -27.56 -13.25
CA ILE A 4 -28.42 -27.03 -14.08
C ILE A 4 -29.30 -28.25 -14.42
N PRO A 5 -30.60 -28.25 -14.08
CA PRO A 5 -31.47 -29.37 -14.41
C PRO A 5 -31.64 -29.44 -15.93
N ASP A 6 -31.35 -30.61 -16.52
CA ASP A 6 -31.78 -30.95 -17.87
C ASP A 6 -33.30 -31.12 -17.86
N GLY A 7 -34.01 -30.04 -18.19
CA GLY A 7 -35.46 -30.01 -18.35
C GLY A 7 -35.79 -29.20 -19.60
N GLU A 8 -36.54 -29.83 -20.52
CA GLU A 8 -37.08 -29.34 -21.78
C GLU A 8 -37.04 -27.81 -21.98
N LYS A 9 -36.35 -27.37 -23.04
CA LYS A 9 -36.28 -25.97 -23.45
C LYS A 9 -37.67 -25.47 -23.85
N LYS A 10 -38.42 -24.93 -22.88
CA LYS A 10 -39.50 -23.97 -23.13
C LYS A 10 -38.94 -22.86 -24.03
N LEU A 11 -39.72 -22.42 -25.02
CA LEU A 11 -39.42 -21.22 -25.81
C LEU A 11 -39.51 -20.00 -24.89
N ILE A 12 -38.41 -19.69 -24.19
CA ILE A 12 -38.31 -18.52 -23.30
C ILE A 12 -38.38 -17.28 -24.18
N THR A 13 -39.30 -16.37 -23.87
CA THR A 13 -39.44 -15.13 -24.64
C THR A 13 -38.27 -14.18 -24.37
N LYS A 14 -37.97 -13.26 -25.29
CA LYS A 14 -36.92 -12.24 -25.06
C LYS A 14 -37.19 -11.40 -23.80
N GLU A 15 -38.46 -11.19 -23.47
CA GLU A 15 -38.91 -10.47 -22.28
C GLU A 15 -38.60 -11.25 -21.00
N GLU A 16 -38.85 -12.55 -20.98
CA GLU A 16 -38.50 -13.43 -19.86
C GLU A 16 -36.97 -13.52 -19.64
N ILE A 17 -36.18 -13.59 -20.73
CA ILE A 17 -34.71 -13.55 -20.64
C ILE A 17 -34.24 -12.22 -20.05
N PHE A 18 -34.82 -11.11 -20.47
CA PHE A 18 -34.46 -9.78 -19.99
C PHE A 18 -34.85 -9.58 -18.51
N ALA A 19 -36.03 -10.06 -18.10
CA ALA A 19 -36.45 -10.05 -16.70
C ALA A 19 -35.49 -10.86 -15.83
N HIS A 20 -35.18 -12.10 -16.24
CA HIS A 20 -34.24 -12.96 -15.51
C HIS A 20 -32.83 -12.33 -15.42
N TYR A 21 -32.35 -11.72 -16.50
CA TYR A 21 -31.08 -10.99 -16.49
C TYR A 21 -31.07 -9.85 -15.45
N ASN A 22 -32.16 -9.07 -15.37
CA ASN A 22 -32.27 -7.99 -14.40
C ASN A 22 -32.29 -8.52 -12.95
N ASP A 23 -32.96 -9.64 -12.70
CA ASP A 23 -32.97 -10.29 -11.38
C ASP A 23 -31.58 -10.77 -10.96
N LEU A 24 -30.83 -11.37 -11.90
CA LEU A 24 -29.44 -11.77 -11.68
C LEU A 24 -28.56 -10.55 -11.39
N LYS A 25 -28.72 -9.46 -12.16
CA LYS A 25 -27.99 -8.21 -11.96
C LYS A 25 -28.27 -7.59 -10.59
N ASN A 26 -29.53 -7.56 -10.16
CA ASN A 26 -29.93 -7.04 -8.85
C ASN A 26 -29.42 -7.92 -7.70
N SER A 27 -29.48 -9.24 -7.87
CA SER A 27 -28.94 -10.21 -6.92
C SER A 27 -27.42 -10.06 -6.77
N LEU A 28 -26.71 -9.89 -7.89
CA LEU A 28 -25.27 -9.64 -7.89
C LEU A 28 -24.92 -8.34 -7.15
N LYS A 29 -25.63 -7.24 -7.45
CA LYS A 29 -25.45 -5.95 -6.75
C LYS A 29 -25.64 -6.09 -5.24
N THR A 30 -26.69 -6.81 -4.83
CA THR A 30 -26.98 -7.08 -3.42
C THR A 30 -25.89 -7.90 -2.75
N ASN A 31 -25.41 -8.96 -3.42
CA ASN A 31 -24.34 -9.81 -2.90
C ASN A 31 -23.03 -9.06 -2.73
N ILE A 32 -22.69 -8.17 -3.66
CA ILE A 32 -21.51 -7.31 -3.55
C ILE A 32 -21.64 -6.38 -2.34
N LYS A 33 -22.78 -5.69 -2.17
CA LYS A 33 -23.01 -4.83 -0.99
C LYS A 33 -22.91 -5.59 0.32
N LYS A 34 -23.56 -6.77 0.42
CA LYS A 34 -23.46 -7.65 1.61
C LYS A 34 -22.01 -8.05 1.89
N LYS A 35 -21.24 -8.40 0.86
CA LYS A 35 -19.82 -8.74 1.01
C LYS A 35 -19.01 -7.57 1.58
N ILE A 36 -19.29 -6.33 1.17
CA ILE A 36 -18.61 -5.16 1.74
C ILE A 36 -19.08 -4.88 3.16
N PHE A 37 -20.38 -4.98 3.44
CA PHE A 37 -20.93 -4.85 4.78
C PHE A 37 -20.23 -5.78 5.79
N TYR A 38 -20.11 -7.08 5.49
CA TYR A 38 -19.41 -8.02 6.36
C TYR A 38 -17.91 -7.72 6.52
N LYS A 39 -17.29 -7.06 5.54
CA LYS A 39 -15.91 -6.58 5.69
C LYS A 39 -15.82 -5.38 6.63
N VAL A 40 -16.79 -4.47 6.60
CA VAL A 40 -16.87 -3.34 7.55
C VAL A 40 -17.06 -3.86 8.99
N GLU A 41 -17.90 -4.88 9.15
CA GLU A 41 -18.05 -5.56 10.44
C GLU A 41 -16.73 -6.21 10.92
N SER A 42 -16.05 -6.93 10.03
CA SER A 42 -14.71 -7.47 10.30
C SER A 42 -13.70 -6.37 10.69
N ILE A 43 -13.76 -5.20 10.06
CA ILE A 43 -12.90 -4.05 10.38
C ILE A 43 -13.09 -3.62 11.84
N ARG A 44 -14.35 -3.52 12.31
CA ARG A 44 -14.67 -3.17 13.70
C ARG A 44 -14.15 -4.22 14.69
N ILE A 45 -14.46 -5.49 14.43
CA ILE A 45 -14.04 -6.62 15.28
C ILE A 45 -12.51 -6.66 15.42
N LEU A 46 -11.79 -6.58 14.29
CA LEU A 46 -10.32 -6.62 14.29
C LEU A 46 -9.71 -5.43 15.04
N LYS A 47 -10.31 -4.24 14.94
CA LYS A 47 -9.86 -3.05 15.67
C LYS A 47 -10.02 -3.24 17.17
N GLU A 48 -11.20 -3.69 17.60
CA GLU A 48 -11.51 -3.92 19.01
C GLU A 48 -10.62 -4.99 19.64
N ILE A 49 -10.45 -6.13 18.97
CA ILE A 49 -9.54 -7.20 19.42
C ILE A 49 -8.11 -6.68 19.55
N LYS A 50 -7.66 -5.88 18.57
CA LYS A 50 -6.30 -5.35 18.58
C LYS A 50 -6.08 -4.34 19.70
N ASP A 51 -6.99 -3.38 19.86
CA ASP A 51 -6.86 -2.28 20.82
C ASP A 51 -6.90 -2.77 22.27
N ASN A 52 -7.81 -3.69 22.57
CA ASN A 52 -7.95 -4.28 23.90
C ASN A 52 -7.03 -5.48 24.13
N GLU A 53 -6.23 -5.85 23.13
CA GLU A 53 -5.34 -7.00 23.15
C GLU A 53 -6.04 -8.33 23.47
N TYR A 54 -7.32 -8.49 23.11
CA TYR A 54 -8.12 -9.69 23.40
C TYR A 54 -7.56 -10.96 22.78
N TYR A 55 -6.73 -10.85 21.74
CA TYR A 55 -5.98 -11.99 21.21
C TYR A 55 -5.10 -12.67 22.28
N LYS A 56 -4.73 -11.99 23.36
CA LYS A 56 -3.98 -12.60 24.47
C LYS A 56 -4.82 -13.58 25.30
N LEU A 57 -6.16 -13.46 25.26
CA LEU A 57 -7.07 -14.38 25.97
C LEU A 57 -6.95 -15.81 25.42
N ASP A 58 -6.70 -15.93 24.12
CA ASP A 58 -6.42 -17.21 23.44
C ASP A 58 -4.93 -17.61 23.51
N GLY A 59 -4.10 -16.87 24.27
CA GLY A 59 -2.68 -17.15 24.44
C GLY A 59 -1.76 -16.70 23.29
N TYR A 60 -2.27 -15.92 22.32
CA TYR A 60 -1.41 -15.40 21.25
C TYR A 60 -0.42 -14.36 21.78
N LYS A 61 0.86 -14.52 21.39
CA LYS A 61 1.94 -13.60 21.76
C LYS A 61 1.89 -12.26 21.01
N SER A 62 1.18 -12.20 19.88
CA SER A 62 1.03 -10.99 19.08
C SER A 62 -0.26 -11.03 18.26
N PHE A 63 -0.77 -9.85 17.91
CA PHE A 63 -1.93 -9.73 17.02
C PHE A 63 -1.68 -10.35 15.65
N ASP A 64 -0.44 -10.30 15.14
CA ASP A 64 -0.07 -10.93 13.87
C ASP A 64 -0.16 -12.46 13.92
N ALA A 65 0.16 -13.07 15.06
CA ALA A 65 -0.01 -14.50 15.26
C ALA A 65 -1.49 -14.87 15.27
N PHE A 66 -2.32 -14.07 15.94
CA PHE A 66 -3.78 -14.25 15.96
C PHE A 66 -4.39 -14.20 14.55
N ILE A 67 -4.13 -13.14 13.77
CA ILE A 67 -4.76 -13.00 12.44
C ILE A 67 -4.31 -14.08 11.44
N LYS A 68 -3.15 -14.71 11.66
CA LYS A 68 -2.63 -15.78 10.81
C LYS A 68 -3.54 -17.01 10.84
N ASP A 69 -4.09 -17.35 12.00
CA ASP A 69 -4.94 -18.52 12.18
C ASP A 69 -6.32 -18.35 11.51
N TYR A 70 -6.75 -17.10 11.33
CA TYR A 70 -7.95 -16.74 10.56
C TYR A 70 -7.69 -16.55 9.06
N LYS A 71 -6.50 -16.93 8.56
CA LYS A 71 -6.09 -16.80 7.14
C LYS A 71 -6.18 -15.36 6.62
N LEU A 72 -5.99 -14.38 7.49
CA LEU A 72 -6.00 -12.97 7.11
C LEU A 72 -4.59 -12.52 6.74
N ALA A 73 -4.45 -11.96 5.53
CA ALA A 73 -3.19 -11.39 5.10
C ALA A 73 -2.86 -10.11 5.91
N ARG A 74 -1.63 -9.99 6.39
CA ARG A 74 -1.17 -8.85 7.19
C ARG A 74 -1.40 -7.50 6.50
N THR A 75 -1.18 -7.43 5.19
CA THR A 75 -1.42 -6.23 4.37
C THR A 75 -2.90 -5.83 4.36
N GLN A 76 -3.80 -6.81 4.23
CA GLN A 76 -5.24 -6.58 4.28
C GLN A 76 -5.70 -6.10 5.67
N VAL A 77 -5.16 -6.69 6.73
CA VAL A 77 -5.46 -6.29 8.11
C VAL A 77 -4.95 -4.88 8.40
N TYR A 78 -3.76 -4.53 7.92
CA TYR A 78 -3.25 -3.16 8.06
C TYR A 78 -4.18 -2.13 7.40
N ILE A 79 -4.66 -2.43 6.19
CA ILE A 79 -5.68 -1.63 5.49
C ILE A 79 -6.96 -1.50 6.33
N TYR A 80 -7.45 -2.60 6.89
CA TYR A 80 -8.64 -2.59 7.75
C TYR A 80 -8.45 -1.72 8.99
N LEU A 81 -7.30 -1.81 9.64
CA LEU A 81 -6.99 -0.96 10.79
C LEU A 81 -6.88 0.52 10.42
N LYS A 82 -6.41 0.86 9.21
CA LYS A 82 -6.39 2.25 8.71
C LYS A 82 -7.82 2.77 8.52
N LEU A 83 -8.69 1.99 7.88
CA LEU A 83 -10.11 2.33 7.71
C LEU A 83 -10.83 2.47 9.06
N ALA A 84 -10.58 1.57 10.02
CA ALA A 84 -11.16 1.65 11.35
C ALA A 84 -10.83 2.97 12.07
N LYS A 85 -9.58 3.44 11.95
CA LYS A 85 -9.17 4.72 12.52
C LYS A 85 -9.89 5.90 11.87
N ALA A 86 -10.05 5.89 10.55
CA ALA A 86 -10.76 6.93 9.83
C ALA A 86 -12.26 6.97 10.18
N LEU A 87 -12.89 5.80 10.36
CA LEU A 87 -14.26 5.67 10.87
C LEU A 87 -14.37 6.27 12.29
N GLN A 88 -13.47 5.89 13.21
CA GLN A 88 -13.44 6.43 14.57
C GLN A 88 -13.21 7.94 14.62
N ALA A 89 -12.42 8.48 13.69
CA ALA A 89 -12.15 9.91 13.57
C ALA A 89 -13.30 10.69 12.88
N GLY A 90 -14.36 10.01 12.41
CA GLY A 90 -15.46 10.62 11.66
C GLY A 90 -15.07 11.14 10.27
N ILE A 91 -13.89 10.75 9.77
CA ILE A 91 -13.39 11.12 8.44
C ILE A 91 -14.11 10.33 7.34
N LEU A 92 -14.53 9.11 7.68
CA LEU A 92 -15.17 8.16 6.79
C LEU A 92 -16.47 7.67 7.45
N ASN A 93 -17.50 7.43 6.65
CA ASN A 93 -18.75 6.80 7.09
C ASN A 93 -18.82 5.36 6.55
N GLU A 94 -19.41 4.46 7.33
CA GLU A 94 -19.65 3.06 6.95
C GLU A 94 -20.51 2.92 5.71
N ASP A 95 -21.55 3.76 5.59
CA ASP A 95 -22.42 3.77 4.40
C ASP A 95 -21.59 4.06 3.14
N TYR A 96 -20.63 4.97 3.23
CA TYR A 96 -19.73 5.29 2.12
C TYR A 96 -18.90 4.07 1.72
N ILE A 97 -18.37 3.31 2.69
CA ILE A 97 -17.62 2.09 2.39
C ILE A 97 -18.52 1.05 1.74
N ILE A 98 -19.75 0.88 2.22
CA ILE A 98 -20.70 -0.11 1.68
C ILE A 98 -21.08 0.21 0.24
N GLU A 99 -21.22 1.50 -0.09
CA GLU A 99 -21.61 1.96 -1.42
C GLU A 99 -20.46 1.99 -2.42
N ASN A 100 -19.28 2.47 -2.00
CA ASN A 100 -18.14 2.73 -2.88
C ASN A 100 -17.03 1.68 -2.77
N GLY A 101 -17.07 0.84 -1.73
CA GLY A 101 -16.08 -0.20 -1.50
C GLY A 101 -14.82 0.28 -0.79
N ILE A 102 -13.92 -0.67 -0.55
CA ILE A 102 -12.71 -0.48 0.27
C ILE A 102 -11.67 0.40 -0.42
N ASN A 103 -11.45 0.22 -1.72
CA ASN A 103 -10.38 0.92 -2.44
C ASN A 103 -10.68 2.41 -2.53
N ASP A 104 -11.87 2.77 -2.98
CA ASP A 104 -12.32 4.16 -3.07
C ASP A 104 -12.33 4.86 -1.70
N SER A 105 -12.64 4.10 -0.63
CA SER A 105 -12.56 4.60 0.75
C SER A 105 -11.12 4.85 1.20
N LEU A 106 -10.16 4.04 0.76
CA LEU A 106 -8.74 4.27 1.04
C LEU A 106 -8.23 5.50 0.29
N ASP A 107 -8.59 5.64 -0.98
CA ASP A 107 -8.20 6.79 -1.81
C ASP A 107 -8.73 8.10 -1.22
N LEU A 108 -9.95 8.09 -0.67
CA LEU A 108 -10.53 9.24 0.04
C LEU A 108 -9.69 9.65 1.25
N ILE A 109 -9.31 8.68 2.10
CA ILE A 109 -8.50 8.96 3.30
C ILE A 109 -7.09 9.43 2.90
N GLU A 110 -6.49 8.79 1.89
CA GLU A 110 -5.15 9.16 1.41
C GLU A 110 -5.14 10.55 0.79
N GLY A 111 -6.17 10.91 0.02
CA GLY A 111 -6.36 12.26 -0.50
C GLY A 111 -6.40 13.32 0.60
N GLN A 112 -7.03 13.04 1.73
CA GLN A 112 -7.08 13.95 2.88
C GLN A 112 -5.81 13.93 3.74
N GLU A 113 -5.07 12.82 3.81
CA GLU A 113 -3.72 12.79 4.42
C GLU A 113 -2.73 13.67 3.62
N THR A 114 -2.93 13.84 2.30
CA THR A 114 -2.04 14.65 1.47
C THR A 114 -2.15 16.17 1.67
N SER A 115 -3.26 16.69 2.19
CA SER A 115 -3.39 18.12 2.52
C SER A 115 -2.70 18.49 3.84
N ILE A 116 -2.50 17.52 4.74
CA ILE A 116 -1.85 17.73 6.05
C ILE A 116 -0.38 17.26 6.06
N VAL A 117 0.00 16.28 5.24
CA VAL A 117 1.35 15.66 5.27
C VAL A 117 1.95 15.47 3.87
N LYS A 118 2.26 16.55 3.15
CA LYS A 118 3.20 16.51 2.02
C LYS A 118 4.18 17.69 2.03
N LYS A 119 5.05 17.74 3.04
CA LYS A 119 6.47 17.97 2.76
C LYS A 119 7.15 16.62 2.74
N SER A 120 7.09 15.98 1.57
CA SER A 120 8.05 14.94 1.22
C SER A 120 9.44 15.43 1.63
N LYS A 121 10.11 14.74 2.56
CA LYS A 121 11.56 14.86 2.74
C LYS A 121 12.29 14.21 1.55
N GLN A 122 11.74 14.25 0.34
CA GLN A 122 12.56 14.07 -0.84
C GLN A 122 13.54 15.23 -0.82
N ASN A 123 14.82 14.88 -0.61
CA ASN A 123 15.87 15.79 -0.97
C ASN A 123 15.57 16.31 -2.39
N PRO A 124 15.48 17.63 -2.59
CA PRO A 124 15.23 18.19 -3.92
C PRO A 124 16.31 17.75 -4.93
N ILE A 125 17.43 17.25 -4.42
CA ILE A 125 18.58 16.75 -5.18
C ILE A 125 18.52 15.21 -5.20
N LYS A 126 18.50 14.63 -6.41
CA LYS A 126 18.60 13.18 -6.60
C LYS A 126 19.96 12.67 -6.08
N PRO A 127 20.01 11.58 -5.30
CA PRO A 127 21.28 11.03 -4.81
C PRO A 127 22.12 10.52 -5.99
N LEU A 128 23.37 10.98 -6.06
CA LEU A 128 24.35 10.49 -7.01
C LEU A 128 24.73 9.04 -6.66
N ARG A 129 24.62 8.12 -7.62
CA ARG A 129 24.97 6.70 -7.45
C ARG A 129 26.11 6.34 -8.40
N PHE A 130 27.21 5.85 -7.85
CA PHE A 130 28.32 5.27 -8.61
C PHE A 130 28.91 4.08 -7.87
N GLN A 131 29.55 3.18 -8.60
CA GLN A 131 30.26 2.04 -8.04
C GLN A 131 31.71 2.41 -7.76
N LEU A 132 32.19 2.07 -6.57
CA LEU A 132 33.58 2.21 -6.19
C LEU A 132 34.36 0.95 -6.58
N LYS A 133 35.65 1.10 -6.89
CA LYS A 133 36.46 0.00 -7.44
C LYS A 133 36.86 -1.07 -6.41
N THR A 134 36.86 -0.72 -5.12
CA THR A 134 37.29 -1.63 -4.05
C THR A 134 36.32 -1.57 -2.87
N GLN A 135 36.22 -2.67 -2.12
CA GLN A 135 35.36 -2.74 -0.94
C GLN A 135 35.84 -1.77 0.16
N GLU A 136 37.15 -1.65 0.36
CA GLU A 136 37.74 -0.72 1.33
C GLU A 136 37.31 0.73 1.09
N SER A 137 37.37 1.19 -0.17
CA SER A 137 36.90 2.54 -0.51
C SER A 137 35.40 2.71 -0.27
N CYS A 138 34.60 1.67 -0.55
CA CYS A 138 33.17 1.65 -0.26
C CYS A 138 32.88 1.83 1.23
N ASP A 139 33.56 1.05 2.08
CA ASP A 139 33.37 1.08 3.53
C ASP A 139 33.83 2.40 4.14
N PHE A 140 34.95 2.95 3.67
CA PHE A 140 35.44 4.25 4.09
C PHE A 140 34.42 5.37 3.81
N TYR A 141 33.93 5.49 2.57
CA TYR A 141 33.00 6.57 2.21
C TYR A 141 31.60 6.38 2.82
N LYS A 142 31.15 5.13 3.00
CA LYS A 142 29.91 4.84 3.74
C LYS A 142 30.00 5.26 5.20
N LYS A 143 31.08 4.89 5.88
CA LYS A 143 31.33 5.26 7.29
C LYS A 143 31.45 6.78 7.47
N ASN A 144 31.95 7.47 6.45
CA ASN A 144 32.23 8.91 6.46
C ASN A 144 31.32 9.71 5.52
N ALA A 145 30.01 9.41 5.46
CA ALA A 145 29.11 9.99 4.47
C ALA A 145 29.04 11.53 4.51
N LYS A 146 29.01 12.15 5.70
CA LYS A 146 29.02 13.62 5.85
C LYS A 146 30.30 14.25 5.33
N PHE A 147 31.45 13.67 5.69
CA PHE A 147 32.76 14.11 5.19
C PHE A 147 32.88 13.93 3.68
N THR A 148 32.34 12.83 3.14
CA THR A 148 32.34 12.57 1.69
C THR A 148 31.56 13.65 0.94
N SER A 149 30.38 14.02 1.45
CA SER A 149 29.57 15.10 0.88
C SER A 149 30.31 16.46 0.95
N PHE A 150 30.93 16.76 2.08
CA PHE A 150 31.75 17.96 2.25
C PHE A 150 32.92 17.98 1.27
N MET A 151 33.71 16.90 1.21
CA MET A 151 34.88 16.78 0.35
C MET A 151 34.52 16.96 -1.13
N MET A 152 33.44 16.34 -1.61
CA MET A 152 33.00 16.51 -2.99
C MET A 152 32.62 17.95 -3.32
N HIS A 153 31.95 18.64 -2.38
CA HIS A 153 31.57 20.04 -2.57
C HIS A 153 32.78 20.97 -2.52
N GLU A 154 33.65 20.81 -1.52
CA GLU A 154 34.87 21.60 -1.32
C GLU A 154 35.82 21.48 -2.51
N VAL A 155 36.03 20.27 -3.02
CA VAL A 155 36.88 20.04 -4.20
C VAL A 155 36.27 20.67 -5.45
N PHE A 156 34.94 20.65 -5.59
CA PHE A 156 34.25 21.26 -6.72
C PHE A 156 34.31 22.79 -6.72
N GLU A 157 34.06 23.42 -5.57
CA GLU A 157 34.07 24.88 -5.45
C GLU A 157 35.49 25.44 -5.46
N ASN A 158 36.38 24.86 -4.66
CA ASN A 158 37.67 25.47 -4.33
C ASN A 158 38.89 24.80 -4.98
N GLN A 159 38.74 23.62 -5.60
CA GLN A 159 39.88 22.88 -6.18
C GLN A 159 39.63 22.40 -7.63
N LYS A 160 39.06 23.27 -8.47
CA LYS A 160 38.75 22.98 -9.88
C LYS A 160 39.95 22.50 -10.71
N ASP A 161 41.15 22.96 -10.38
CA ASP A 161 42.38 22.52 -11.05
C ASP A 161 42.67 21.03 -10.82
N LEU A 162 42.42 20.54 -9.61
CA LEU A 162 42.56 19.13 -9.27
C LEU A 162 41.54 18.30 -10.07
N ILE A 163 40.28 18.75 -10.15
CA ILE A 163 39.24 18.11 -10.96
C ILE A 163 39.68 18.03 -12.42
N ASN A 164 40.15 19.14 -12.99
CA ASN A 164 40.59 19.20 -14.37
C ASN A 164 41.77 18.26 -14.66
N LYS A 165 42.74 18.17 -13.74
CA LYS A 165 43.85 17.22 -13.83
C LYS A 165 43.35 15.77 -13.82
N LEU A 166 42.46 15.42 -12.90
CA LEU A 166 41.88 14.08 -12.79
C LEU A 166 41.04 13.72 -14.02
N LEU A 167 40.25 14.67 -14.54
CA LEU A 167 39.44 14.49 -15.73
C LEU A 167 40.31 14.22 -16.97
N LYS A 168 41.40 14.99 -17.14
CA LYS A 168 42.38 14.77 -18.23
C LYS A 168 43.02 13.39 -18.12
N LYS A 169 43.44 12.97 -16.92
CA LYS A 169 44.01 11.64 -16.68
C LYS A 169 42.98 10.54 -16.99
N TYR A 170 41.74 10.69 -16.54
CA TYR A 170 40.66 9.74 -16.81
C TYR A 170 40.40 9.59 -18.32
N LYS A 171 40.32 10.70 -19.06
CA LYS A 171 40.13 10.68 -20.52
C LYS A 171 41.28 9.96 -21.25
N ARG A 172 42.53 10.16 -20.80
CA ARG A 172 43.70 9.48 -21.37
C ARG A 172 43.72 7.97 -21.10
N LEU A 173 43.14 7.52 -20.00
CA LEU A 173 43.04 6.09 -19.65
C LEU A 173 41.83 5.39 -20.29
N LYS A 174 40.91 6.15 -20.89
CA LYS A 174 39.74 5.65 -21.62
C LYS A 174 39.91 5.66 -23.14
N GLY A 175 40.99 6.27 -23.63
CA GLY A 175 41.39 6.29 -25.04
C GLY A 175 42.34 5.16 -25.38
#